data_AF-A0A075MUA8-F1
#
_entry.id   AF-A0A075MUA8-F1
#
_cell.length_a   1.000
_cell.length_b   1.000
_cell.length_c   1.000
_cell.angle_alpha   90.00
_cell.angle_beta   90.00
_cell.angle_gamma   90.00
#
_symmetry.space_group_name_H-M   'P 1'
#
loop_
_entity.id
_entity.type
_entity.pdbx_description
1 polymer ?
#
loop_
_entity_poly.entity_id
_entity_poly.type
_entity_poly.pdbx_seq_one_letter_code
_entity_poly.pdbx_strand_id
1 'polypeptide(L)'
;MSHRPKPVRDHYTESLAVNSENLGKQLSAESVPREQVQKILDSISRLYLAETEKIVHECEKDMMALERVPSPLRLFIDSIAQVMTMKSNAISPAAFTLLKRYASAWEDWM
;
A
#
# COMPACT_ATOMS: atom_id res chain seq x y z
N MET A 1 30.61 -10.89 -6.72
CA MET A 1 29.56 -10.77 -5.69
C MET A 1 28.31 -11.43 -6.24
N SER A 2 27.85 -12.53 -5.63
CA SER A 2 26.60 -13.18 -6.05
C SER A 2 25.44 -12.32 -5.58
N HIS A 3 24.78 -11.59 -6.49
CA HIS A 3 23.49 -10.97 -6.21
C HIS A 3 22.48 -12.09 -6.01
N ARG A 4 22.34 -12.58 -4.78
CA ARG A 4 21.16 -13.36 -4.43
C ARG A 4 19.95 -12.42 -4.60
N PRO A 5 18.90 -12.87 -5.31
CA PRO A 5 17.65 -12.12 -5.36
C PRO A 5 17.21 -11.79 -3.93
N LYS A 6 16.76 -10.54 -3.71
CA LYS A 6 16.13 -10.20 -2.44
C LYS A 6 14.90 -11.10 -2.26
N PRO A 7 14.62 -11.59 -1.04
CA PRO A 7 13.37 -12.25 -0.73
C PRO A 7 12.18 -11.41 -1.19
N VAL A 8 11.14 -12.04 -1.73
CA VAL A 8 9.91 -11.37 -2.17
C VAL A 8 9.37 -10.46 -1.06
N ARG A 9 9.35 -10.97 0.18
CA ARG A 9 8.93 -10.21 1.37
C ARG A 9 9.69 -8.88 1.55
N ASP A 10 11.01 -8.87 1.33
CA ASP A 10 11.83 -7.67 1.51
C ASP A 10 11.47 -6.60 0.49
N HIS A 11 11.18 -7.01 -0.75
CA HIS A 11 10.78 -6.07 -1.81
C HIS A 11 9.44 -5.39 -1.49
N TYR A 12 8.47 -6.14 -0.98
CA TYR A 12 7.16 -5.61 -0.60
C TYR A 12 7.26 -4.72 0.66
N THR A 13 8.02 -5.13 1.66
CA THR A 13 8.17 -4.35 2.91
C THR A 13 8.95 -3.05 2.71
N GLU A 14 10.00 -3.04 1.88
CA GLU A 14 10.69 -1.81 1.47
C GLU A 14 9.73 -0.86 0.73
N SER A 15 8.94 -1.37 -0.21
CA SER A 15 7.95 -0.58 -0.93
C SER A 15 6.89 0.00 -0.01
N LEU A 16 6.37 -0.79 0.94
CA LEU A 16 5.40 -0.32 1.93
C LEU A 16 5.96 0.83 2.75
N ALA A 17 7.20 0.73 3.23
CA ALA A 17 7.83 1.75 4.05
C ALA A 17 7.95 3.09 3.31
N VAL A 18 8.51 3.07 2.09
CA VAL A 18 8.68 4.26 1.25
C VAL A 18 7.34 4.92 0.92
N ASN A 19 6.36 4.12 0.48
CA ASN A 19 5.05 4.65 0.11
C ASN A 19 4.26 5.17 1.31
N SER A 20 4.36 4.52 2.47
CA SER A 20 3.72 4.98 3.71
C SER A 20 4.34 6.27 4.22
N GLU A 21 5.66 6.42 4.15
CA GLU A 21 6.34 7.65 4.53
C GLU A 21 5.90 8.82 3.63
N ASN A 22 5.89 8.60 2.32
CA ASN A 22 5.46 9.63 1.35
C ASN A 22 3.99 10.02 1.56
N LEU A 23 3.09 9.04 1.69
CA LEU A 23 1.67 9.29 1.96
C LEU A 23 1.47 10.04 3.29
N GLY A 24 2.21 9.66 4.34
CA GLY A 24 2.17 10.32 5.64
C GLY A 24 2.58 11.79 5.57
N LYS A 25 3.64 12.11 4.80
CA LYS A 25 4.06 13.50 4.54
C LYS A 25 2.99 14.30 3.82
N GLN A 26 2.38 13.72 2.78
CA GLN A 26 1.35 14.41 1.99
C GLN A 26 0.05 14.63 2.78
N LEU A 27 -0.41 13.63 3.55
CA LEU A 27 -1.56 13.80 4.44
C LEU A 27 -1.31 14.90 5.48
N SER A 28 -0.10 14.95 6.04
CA SER A 28 0.28 15.99 7.00
C SER A 28 0.31 17.38 6.34
N ALA A 29 0.76 17.49 5.08
CA ALA A 29 0.73 18.73 4.31
C ALA A 29 -0.69 19.22 4.03
N GLU A 30 -1.65 18.30 3.88
CA GLU A 30 -3.09 18.57 3.75
C GLU A 30 -3.77 18.84 5.11
N SER A 31 -2.99 19.12 6.17
CA SER A 31 -3.48 19.40 7.53
C SER A 31 -4.34 18.30 8.15
N VAL A 32 -4.18 17.04 7.70
CA VAL A 32 -4.85 15.89 8.31
C VAL A 32 -4.30 15.68 9.72
N PRO A 33 -5.15 15.53 10.76
CA PRO A 33 -4.68 15.33 12.13
C PRO A 33 -3.76 14.11 12.24
N ARG A 34 -2.64 14.24 12.95
CA ARG A 34 -1.63 13.18 13.09
C ARG A 34 -2.21 11.83 13.50
N GLU A 35 -3.17 11.82 14.42
CA GLU A 35 -3.84 10.59 14.85
C GLU A 35 -4.63 9.93 13.71
N GLN A 36 -5.28 10.73 12.87
CA GLN A 36 -5.97 10.21 11.68
C GLN A 36 -4.98 9.71 10.64
N VAL A 37 -3.86 10.41 10.42
CA VAL A 37 -2.77 9.94 9.55
C VAL A 37 -2.28 8.56 10.02
N GLN A 38 -1.98 8.41 11.31
CA GLN A 38 -1.54 7.14 11.86
C GLN A 38 -2.58 6.03 11.65
N LYS A 39 -3.86 6.29 11.96
CA LYS A 39 -4.95 5.32 11.77
C LYS A 39 -5.11 4.89 10.31
N ILE A 40 -4.90 5.80 9.37
CA ILE A 40 -4.93 5.50 7.93
C ILE A 40 -3.76 4.59 7.56
N LEU A 41 -2.52 4.98 7.91
CA LEU A 41 -1.30 4.23 7.60
C LEU A 41 -1.30 2.83 8.25
N ASP A 42 -1.77 2.70 9.49
CA ASP A 42 -1.90 1.41 10.18
C ASP A 42 -2.90 0.49 9.46
N SER A 43 -3.98 1.08 8.95
CA SER A 43 -5.01 0.32 8.23
C SER A 43 -4.50 -0.16 6.87
N ILE A 44 -3.78 0.70 6.13
CA ILE A 44 -3.13 0.35 4.87
C ILE A 44 -2.09 -0.73 5.12
N SER A 45 -1.19 -0.53 6.08
CA SER A 45 -0.11 -1.48 6.39
C SER A 45 -0.66 -2.86 6.76
N ARG A 46 -1.72 -2.93 7.55
CA ARG A 46 -2.36 -4.21 7.92
C ARG A 46 -2.90 -4.96 6.69
N LEU A 47 -3.63 -4.27 5.81
CA LEU A 47 -4.18 -4.89 4.59
C LEU A 47 -3.07 -5.34 3.64
N TYR A 48 -2.08 -4.46 3.45
CA TYR A 48 -0.92 -4.71 2.60
C TYR A 48 -0.12 -5.93 3.06
N LEU A 49 0.23 -6.00 4.35
CA LEU A 49 1.03 -7.08 4.89
C LEU A 49 0.27 -8.42 4.86
N ALA A 50 -1.05 -8.40 5.12
CA ALA A 50 -1.87 -9.60 5.03
C ALA A 50 -1.85 -10.20 3.61
N GLU A 51 -1.91 -9.36 2.57
CA GLU A 51 -1.84 -9.83 1.19
C GLU A 51 -0.41 -10.20 0.77
N THR A 52 0.59 -9.46 1.24
CA THR A 52 2.02 -9.77 1.03
C THR A 52 2.35 -11.17 1.52
N GLU A 53 1.84 -11.58 2.70
CA GLU A 53 2.07 -12.93 3.21
C GLU A 53 1.45 -14.02 2.32
N LYS A 54 0.30 -13.75 1.69
CA LYS A 54 -0.28 -14.68 0.70
C LYS A 54 0.59 -14.79 -0.54
N ILE A 55 1.08 -13.66 -1.05
CA ILE A 55 1.98 -13.61 -2.22
C ILE A 55 3.27 -14.36 -1.94
N VAL A 56 3.87 -14.15 -0.76
CA VAL A 56 5.10 -14.85 -0.34
C VAL A 56 4.86 -16.36 -0.31
N HIS A 57 3.77 -16.81 0.32
CA HIS A 57 3.41 -18.24 0.36
C HIS A 57 3.15 -18.83 -1.03
N GLU A 58 2.59 -18.05 -1.95
CA GLU A 58 2.40 -18.48 -3.33
C GLU A 58 3.73 -18.58 -4.08
N CYS A 59 4.62 -17.60 -3.93
CA CYS A 59 5.94 -17.57 -4.56
C CYS A 59 6.88 -18.66 -4.02
N GLU A 60 6.73 -19.05 -2.75
CA GLU A 60 7.46 -20.18 -2.16
C GLU A 60 7.05 -21.52 -2.78
N LYS A 61 5.79 -21.65 -3.22
CA LYS A 61 5.27 -22.85 -3.90
C LYS A 61 5.58 -22.85 -5.39
N ASP A 62 5.53 -21.69 -6.01
CA ASP A 62 5.69 -21.51 -7.45
C ASP A 62 6.43 -20.19 -7.72
N MET A 63 7.70 -20.28 -8.12
CA MET A 63 8.51 -19.10 -8.41
C MET A 63 7.97 -18.27 -9.58
N MET A 64 7.14 -18.85 -10.47
CA MET A 64 6.47 -18.11 -11.55
C MET A 64 5.26 -17.31 -11.06
N ALA A 65 4.86 -17.45 -9.80
CA ALA A 65 3.77 -16.66 -9.23
C ALA A 65 4.04 -15.15 -9.29
N LEU A 66 5.31 -14.73 -9.29
CA LEU A 66 5.70 -13.33 -9.41
C LEU A 66 5.16 -12.64 -10.67
N GLU A 67 4.90 -13.38 -11.76
CA GLU A 67 4.36 -12.82 -13.01
C GLU A 67 2.86 -12.53 -12.95
N ARG A 68 2.14 -13.11 -11.97
CA ARG A 68 0.68 -13.03 -11.85
C ARG A 68 0.18 -12.32 -10.59
N VAL A 69 1.04 -12.16 -9.58
CA VAL A 69 0.71 -11.43 -8.35
C VAL A 69 0.82 -9.92 -8.56
N PRO A 70 0.06 -9.10 -7.80
CA PRO A 70 0.13 -7.65 -7.94
C PRO A 70 1.51 -7.14 -7.52
N SER A 71 2.04 -6.15 -8.24
CA SER A 71 3.27 -5.48 -7.86
C SER A 71 3.15 -4.80 -6.49
N PRO A 72 4.26 -4.54 -5.78
CA PRO A 72 4.22 -3.86 -4.49
C PRO A 72 3.48 -2.52 -4.50
N LEU A 73 3.63 -1.73 -5.56
CA LEU A 73 2.93 -0.45 -5.69
C LEU A 73 1.42 -0.64 -5.93
N ARG A 74 1.05 -1.59 -6.81
CA ARG A 74 -0.35 -1.91 -7.06
C ARG A 74 -1.04 -2.35 -5.78
N LEU A 75 -0.40 -3.23 -5.00
CA LEU A 75 -0.95 -3.71 -3.74
C LEU A 75 -1.15 -2.58 -2.71
N PHE A 76 -0.25 -1.59 -2.70
CA PHE A 76 -0.38 -0.42 -1.82
C PHE A 76 -1.61 0.43 -2.19
N ILE A 77 -1.84 0.64 -3.48
CA ILE A 77 -2.97 1.40 -3.99
C ILE A 77 -4.29 0.66 -3.76
N ASP A 78 -4.32 -0.66 -3.99
CA ASP A 78 -5.48 -1.50 -3.66
C ASP A 78 -5.80 -1.46 -2.15
N SER A 79 -4.77 -1.40 -1.30
CA SER A 79 -4.94 -1.23 0.16
C SER A 79 -5.53 0.14 0.52
N ILE A 80 -5.13 1.21 -0.18
CA ILE A 80 -5.74 2.55 -0.03
C ILE A 80 -7.22 2.50 -0.40
N ALA A 81 -7.56 1.93 -1.56
CA ALA A 81 -8.94 1.83 -2.03
C ALA A 81 -9.82 1.07 -1.02
N GLN A 82 -9.32 -0.06 -0.50
CA GLN A 82 -10.03 -0.82 0.54
C GLN A 82 -10.24 -0.01 1.83
N VAL A 83 -9.24 0.75 2.30
CA VAL A 83 -9.40 1.64 3.46
C VAL A 83 -10.49 2.69 3.21
N MET A 84 -10.52 3.29 2.01
CA MET A 84 -11.56 4.25 1.64
C MET A 84 -12.96 3.64 1.64
N THR A 85 -13.11 2.40 1.17
CA THR A 85 -14.41 1.69 1.18
C THR A 85 -14.83 1.30 2.59
N MET A 86 -13.93 0.76 3.40
CA MET A 86 -14.24 0.26 4.76
C MET A 86 -14.43 1.38 5.78
N LYS A 87 -13.79 2.54 5.59
CA LYS A 87 -13.74 3.63 6.57
C LYS A 87 -14.19 4.97 5.98
N SER A 88 -15.06 4.97 4.97
CA SER A 88 -15.54 6.17 4.29
C SER A 88 -16.02 7.28 5.24
N ASN A 89 -16.73 6.91 6.31
CA ASN A 89 -17.26 7.87 7.30
C ASN A 89 -16.25 8.31 8.38
N ALA A 90 -15.08 7.65 8.49
CA ALA A 90 -14.07 7.92 9.50
C ALA A 90 -12.84 8.67 8.95
N ILE A 91 -12.77 8.87 7.64
CA ILE A 91 -11.72 9.61 6.94
C ILE A 91 -12.21 11.03 6.71
N SER A 92 -11.39 12.02 7.04
CA SER A 92 -11.74 13.43 6.80
C SER A 92 -11.83 13.71 5.30
N PRO A 93 -12.59 14.73 4.87
CA PRO A 93 -12.70 15.09 3.46
C PRO A 93 -11.35 15.38 2.79
N ALA A 94 -10.41 16.01 3.52
CA ALA A 94 -9.06 16.30 3.04
C ALA A 94 -8.28 15.00 2.77
N ALA A 95 -8.25 14.10 3.75
CA ALA A 95 -7.61 12.79 3.59
C ALA A 95 -8.28 11.97 2.47
N PHE A 96 -9.61 11.96 2.40
CA PHE A 96 -10.36 11.23 1.39
C PHE A 96 -10.04 11.72 -0.02
N THR A 97 -9.98 13.04 -0.22
CA THR A 97 -9.61 13.66 -1.50
C THR A 97 -8.23 13.23 -1.95
N LEU A 98 -7.23 13.28 -1.05
CA LEU A 98 -5.87 12.87 -1.37
C LEU A 98 -5.79 11.38 -1.71
N LEU A 99 -6.39 10.51 -0.89
CA LEU A 99 -6.41 9.06 -1.13
C LEU A 99 -7.11 8.70 -2.44
N LYS A 100 -8.20 9.42 -2.78
CA LYS A 100 -8.89 9.27 -4.06
C LYS A 100 -7.98 9.57 -5.25
N ARG A 101 -7.15 10.62 -5.15
CA ARG A 101 -6.17 10.95 -6.22
C ARG A 101 -5.18 9.80 -6.44
N TYR A 102 -4.72 9.14 -5.39
CA TYR A 102 -3.86 7.95 -5.52
C TYR A 102 -4.55 6.79 -6.23
N ALA A 103 -5.82 6.52 -5.88
CA ALA A 103 -6.59 5.46 -6.51
C ALA A 103 -6.86 5.76 -7.99
N SER A 104 -7.30 6.98 -8.32
CA SER A 104 -7.63 7.37 -9.69
C SER A 104 -6.40 7.55 -10.59
N ALA A 105 -5.29 8.11 -10.08
CA ALA A 105 -4.06 8.25 -10.87
C ALA A 105 -3.49 6.91 -11.34
N TRP A 106 -3.83 5.82 -10.64
CA TRP A 106 -3.46 4.47 -11.06
C TRP A 106 -4.42 3.89 -12.11
N GLU A 107 -5.70 4.20 -12.05
CA GLU A 107 -6.67 3.81 -13.09
C GLU A 107 -6.29 4.42 -14.45
N ASP A 108 -5.73 5.64 -14.46
CA ASP A 108 -5.28 6.33 -15.67
C ASP A 108 -3.95 5.77 -16.24
N TRP A 109 -3.21 4.96 -15.49
CA TRP A 109 -1.91 4.39 -15.89
C TRP A 109 -2.00 2.95 -16.41
N MET A 110 -3.17 2.31 -16.31
CA MET A 110 -3.44 0.97 -16.85
C MET A 110 -4.20 1.04 -18.17
#